data_AF-A0A2E1H2I0-F1
#
_entry.id   AF-A0A2E1H2I0-F1
#
_cell.length_a   1.000
_cell.length_b   1.000
_cell.length_c   1.000
_cell.angle_alpha   90.00
_cell.angle_beta   90.00
_cell.angle_gamma   90.00
#
_symmetry.space_group_name_H-M   'P 1'
#
loop_
_entity.id
_entity.type
_entity.pdbx_description
1 polymer ?
#
loop_
_entity_poly.entity_id
_entity_poly.type
_entity_poly.pdbx_seq_one_letter_code
_entity_poly.pdbx_strand_id
1 'polypeptide(L)' 'MAKKKTPKLDFEQQLDNLESIVDQLESGELTLEQSIDKYQDGVKSLKSLHQAMSASEQKVTELSADLRGEIDELEDGEDD' A
#
# COMPACT_ATOMS: atom_id res chain seq x y z
N MET A 1 1.32 26.09 4.06
CA MET A 1 1.68 25.35 2.82
C MET A 1 1.75 23.87 3.16
N ALA A 2 0.70 23.09 2.86
CA ALA A 2 0.68 21.66 3.16
C ALA A 2 1.48 20.91 2.08
N LYS A 3 2.63 20.33 2.46
CA LYS A 3 3.38 19.41 1.58
C LYS A 3 2.46 18.24 1.23
N LYS A 4 2.07 18.15 -0.04
CA LYS A 4 1.35 17.01 -0.60
C LYS A 4 2.25 15.78 -0.42
N LYS A 5 2.00 14.95 0.59
CA LYS A 5 2.76 13.71 0.80
C LYS A 5 2.55 12.85 -0.45
N THR A 6 3.65 12.46 -1.08
CA THR A 6 3.63 11.53 -2.21
C THR A 6 3.19 10.16 -1.71
N PRO A 7 2.31 9.44 -2.44
CA PRO A 7 1.73 8.17 -1.98
C PRO A 7 2.79 7.11 -1.60
N LYS A 8 3.95 7.11 -2.27
CA LYS A 8 5.08 6.23 -1.93
C LYS A 8 5.65 6.51 -0.52
N LEU A 9 5.77 7.78 -0.15
CA LEU A 9 6.24 8.19 1.18
C LEU A 9 5.22 7.80 2.27
N ASP A 10 3.93 7.74 1.92
CA ASP A 10 2.87 7.38 2.84
C ASP A 10 2.84 5.86 3.12
N PHE A 11 3.14 5.03 2.12
CA PHE A 11 3.28 3.58 2.29
C PHE A 11 4.48 3.21 3.15
N GLU A 12 5.68 3.71 2.84
CA GLU A 12 6.89 3.42 3.62
C GLU A 12 6.72 3.86 5.08
N GLN A 13 6.12 5.02 5.32
CA GLN A 13 5.85 5.50 6.68
C GLN A 13 4.88 4.58 7.45
N GLN A 14 3.87 4.02 6.79
CA GLN A 14 2.93 3.09 7.41
C GLN A 14 3.56 1.73 7.69
N LEU A 15 4.51 1.31 6.84
CA LEU A 15 5.28 0.08 7.03
C LEU A 15 6.22 0.22 8.24
N ASP A 16 6.98 1.31 8.33
CA ASP A 16 7.85 1.61 9.47
C ASP A 16 7.05 1.62 10.79
N ASN A 17 5.84 2.18 10.76
CA ASN A 17 4.96 2.21 11.92
C ASN A 17 4.50 0.79 12.33
N LEU A 18 4.19 -0.08 11.36
CA LEU A 18 3.83 -1.47 11.64
C LEU A 18 5.01 -2.24 12.24
N GLU A 19 6.22 -2.08 11.69
CA GLU A 19 7.44 -2.70 12.23
C GLU A 19 7.68 -2.26 13.68
N SER A 20 7.56 -0.96 13.97
CA SER A 20 7.69 -0.46 15.34
C SER A 20 6.65 -1.02 16.31
N ILE A 21 5.43 -1.29 15.84
CA ILE A 21 4.39 -1.94 16.64
C ILE A 21 4.77 -3.39 16.94
N VAL A 22 5.26 -4.13 15.94
CA VAL A 22 5.71 -5.52 16.10
C VAL A 22 6.87 -5.59 17.09
N ASP A 23 7.88 -4.73 16.95
CA ASP A 23 9.02 -4.66 17.88
C ASP A 23 8.57 -4.43 19.32
N GLN A 24 7.60 -3.54 19.53
CA GLN A 24 7.04 -3.28 20.86
C GLN A 24 6.27 -4.48 21.42
N LEU A 25 5.52 -5.19 20.59
CA LEU A 25 4.81 -6.40 20.99
C LEU A 25 5.78 -7.55 21.32
N GLU A 26 6.87 -7.69 20.58
CA GLU A 26 7.89 -8.72 20.79
C GLU A 26 8.81 -8.43 21.98
N SER A 27 8.95 -7.15 22.38
CA SER A 27 9.77 -6.75 23.53
C SER A 27 9.36 -7.39 24.86
N GLY A 28 8.07 -7.73 25.00
CA GLY A 28 7.50 -8.25 26.25
C GLY A 28 7.42 -7.25 27.39
N GLU A 29 7.70 -5.96 27.15
CA GLU A 29 7.67 -4.91 28.18
C GLU A 29 6.27 -4.31 28.41
N LEU A 30 5.31 -4.65 27.54
CA LEU A 30 3.95 -4.13 27.58
C LEU A 30 3.09 -4.87 28.60
N THR A 31 2.20 -4.14 29.28
CA THR A 31 1.11 -4.77 30.02
C THR A 31 0.12 -5.43 29.05
N LEU A 32 -0.78 -6.26 29.59
CA LEU A 32 -1.82 -6.91 28.78
C LEU A 32 -2.71 -5.90 28.04
N GLU A 33 -3.14 -4.84 28.73
CA GLU A 33 -3.97 -3.79 28.13
C GLU A 33 -3.22 -3.05 27.01
N GLN A 34 -1.97 -2.68 27.26
CA GLN A 34 -1.12 -2.04 26.24
C GLN A 34 -0.85 -2.97 25.05
N SER A 35 -0.68 -4.27 25.28
CA SER A 35 -0.50 -5.27 24.23
C SER A 35 -1.73 -5.39 23.35
N ILE A 36 -2.93 -5.33 23.93
CA ILE A 36 -4.20 -5.33 23.19
C ILE A 36 -4.32 -4.07 22.34
N ASP A 37 -4.00 -2.90 22.89
CA ASP A 37 -4.05 -1.64 22.15
C ASP A 37 -3.06 -1.63 20.96
N LYS A 38 -1.82 -2.06 21.21
CA LYS A 38 -0.79 -2.16 20.16
C LYS A 38 -1.17 -3.16 19.08
N TYR A 39 -1.76 -4.29 19.45
CA TYR A 39 -2.28 -5.26 18.49
C TYR A 39 -3.39 -4.65 17.61
N GLN A 40 -4.34 -3.92 18.20
CA GLN A 40 -5.39 -3.25 17.43
C GLN A 40 -4.80 -2.24 16.43
N ASP A 41 -3.81 -1.46 16.86
CA ASP A 41 -3.14 -0.50 15.98
C ASP A 41 -2.36 -1.18 14.86
N GLY A 42 -1.69 -2.31 15.15
CA GLY A 42 -1.04 -3.16 14.16
C GLY A 42 -2.02 -3.66 13.10
N VAL A 43 -3.19 -4.16 13.52
CA VAL A 43 -4.26 -4.62 12.60
C VAL A 43 -4.77 -3.48 11.71
N LYS A 44 -4.94 -2.27 12.25
CA LYS A 44 -5.34 -1.09 11.45
C LYS A 44 -4.26 -0.71 10.43
N SER A 45 -2.99 -0.72 10.83
CA SER A 45 -1.86 -0.41 9.95
C SER A 45 -1.78 -1.42 8.80
N LEU A 46 -1.87 -2.72 9.12
CA LEU A 46 -1.85 -3.80 8.14
C LEU A 46 -3.01 -3.68 7.13
N LYS A 47 -4.22 -3.37 7.60
CA LYS A 47 -5.37 -3.14 6.71
C LYS A 47 -5.12 -2.00 5.74
N SER A 48 -4.53 -0.91 6.20
CA SER A 48 -4.26 0.28 5.39
C SER A 48 -3.18 -0.02 4.33
N LEU A 49 -2.13 -0.76 4.69
CA LEU A 49 -1.10 -1.24 3.76
C LEU A 49 -1.70 -2.12 2.65
N HIS A 50 -2.55 -3.09 3.01
CA HIS A 50 -3.22 -3.94 2.02
C HIS A 50 -4.11 -3.13 1.05
N GLN A 51 -4.82 -2.13 1.55
CA GLN A 51 -5.63 -1.24 0.71
C GLN A 51 -4.76 -0.45 -0.27
N ALA A 52 -3.62 0.08 0.18
CA ALA A 52 -2.68 0.80 -0.67
C ALA A 52 -2.07 -0.11 -1.75
N MET A 53 -1.73 -1.36 -1.41
CA MET A 53 -1.25 -2.36 -2.37
C MET A 53 -2.32 -2.69 -3.41
N SER A 54 -3.54 -2.99 -2.98
CA SER A 54 -4.65 -3.33 -3.88
C SER A 54 -4.97 -2.18 -4.85
N ALA A 55 -4.97 -0.94 -4.38
CA ALA A 55 -5.15 0.23 -5.24
C ALA A 55 -4.01 0.38 -6.27
N SER A 56 -2.78 0.05 -5.88
CA SER A 56 -1.62 0.09 -6.78
C SER A 56 -1.69 -1.02 -7.84
N GLU A 57 -2.04 -2.24 -7.46
CA GLU A 57 -2.26 -3.37 -8.37
C GLU A 57 -3.37 -3.09 -9.39
N GLN A 58 -4.49 -2.52 -8.92
CA GLN A 58 -5.56 -2.09 -9.81
C GLN A 58 -5.04 -1.06 -10.80
N LYS A 59 -4.26 -0.08 -10.35
CA LYS A 59 -3.75 0.96 -11.23
C LYS A 59 -2.81 0.42 -12.31
N VAL A 60 -1.96 -0.56 -11.95
CA VAL A 60 -1.10 -1.26 -12.92
C VAL A 60 -1.93 -2.04 -13.93
N THR A 61 -3.00 -2.69 -13.48
CA THR A 61 -3.91 -3.46 -14.35
C THR A 61 -4.59 -2.56 -15.38
N GLU A 62 -5.13 -1.41 -14.95
CA GLU A 62 -5.72 -0.41 -15.84
C GLU A 62 -4.71 0.08 -16.88
N LEU A 63 -3.51 0.50 -16.43
CA LEU A 63 -2.48 1.00 -17.35
C LEU A 63 -2.01 -0.06 -18.35
N SER A 64 -1.97 -1.32 -17.95
CA SER A 64 -1.58 -2.43 -18.83
C SER A 64 -2.67 -2.71 -19.88
N ALA A 65 -3.94 -2.59 -19.51
CA ALA A 65 -5.06 -2.73 -20.43
C ALA A 65 -5.11 -1.58 -21.43
N ASP A 66 -4.91 -0.34 -20.96
CA ASP A 66 -4.84 0.86 -21.81
C ASP A 66 -3.71 0.72 -22.85
N LEU A 67 -2.51 0.35 -22.40
CA LEU A 67 -1.36 0.13 -23.28
C LEU A 67 -1.63 -0.96 -24.33
N ARG A 68 -2.32 -2.04 -23.93
CA ARG A 68 -2.68 -3.11 -24.87
C ARG A 68 -3.64 -2.62 -25.96
N GLY A 69 -4.65 -1.85 -25.58
CA GLY A 69 -5.58 -1.26 -26.55
C GLY A 69 -4.87 -0.32 -27.54
N GLU A 70 -3.94 0.49 -27.06
CA GLU A 70 -3.14 1.39 -27.91
C GLU A 70 -2.23 0.61 -28.88
N ILE A 71 -1.67 -0.53 -28.46
CA ILE A 71 -0.88 -1.41 -29.36
C ILE A 71 -1.78 -2.05 -30.41
N ASP A 72 -2.93 -2.61 -30.01
CA ASP A 72 -3.87 -3.26 -30.93
C ASP A 72 -4.35 -2.25 -32.02
N GLU A 73 -4.60 -0.99 -31.67
CA GLU A 73 -4.96 0.08 -32.62
C GLU A 73 -3.84 0.44 -33.62
N LEU A 74 -2.57 0.33 -33.21
CA LEU A 74 -1.43 0.59 -34.08
C LEU A 74 -1.14 -0.58 -35.04
N GLU A 75 -1.37 -1.81 -34.60
CA GLU A 75 -1.19 -3.02 -35.43
C GLU A 75 -2.29 -3.16 -36.50
N ASP A 76 -3.54 -2.81 -36.18
CA ASP A 76 -4.68 -2.86 -37.12
C ASP A 76 -4.62 -1.77 -38.22
N GLY A 77 -3.71 -0.79 -38.10
CA GLY A 77 -3.54 0.31 -39.05
C GLY A 77 -2.53 0.08 -40.17
N GLU A 78 -1.83 -1.06 -40.20
CA GLU A 78 -0.79 -1.37 -41.21
C GLU A 78 -1.27 -2.21 -42.41
N ASP A 79 -2.56 -2.61 -42.45
CA ASP A 79 -3.10 -3.55 -43.46
C ASP A 79 -3.89 -2.89 -44.63
N ASP A 80 -3.71 -1.59 -44.89
CA ASP A 80 -4.30 -0.84 -46.04
C ASP A 80 -3.23 -0.23 -46.98
#